data_AF-A0A7K2N1F9-F1
#
_entry.id   AF-A0A7K2N1F9-F1
#
_cell.length_a   1.000
_cell.length_b   1.000
_cell.length_c   1.000
_cell.angle_alpha   90.00
_cell.angle_beta   90.00
_cell.angle_gamma   90.00
#
_symmetry.space_group_name_H-M   'P 1'
#
loop_
_entity.id
_entity.type
_entity.pdbx_description
1 polymer ?
#
loop_
_entity_poly.entity_id
_entity_poly.type
_entity_poly.pdbx_seq_one_letter_code
_entity_poly.pdbx_strand_id
1 'polypeptide(L)'
;PTANPDATDVVKWHGLLVEAQSVLERAEDDLLAALQPQPSEVDDPTMGLAHRVNAAVTVRDGRAMVVRWLLDPDAPGKKDLAAQRLARLRPRSGPAVQTSTPHRPAGTPAPASTWRPARSAR
;
A
#
# COMPACT_ATOMS: atom_id res chain seq x y z
N PRO A 1 15.06 -1.71 -10.30
CA PRO A 1 13.98 -2.72 -10.34
C PRO A 1 12.72 -2.24 -9.61
N THR A 2 11.58 -2.25 -10.30
CA THR A 2 10.25 -1.92 -9.74
C THR A 2 9.50 -3.23 -9.49
N ALA A 3 9.17 -3.53 -8.23
CA ALA A 3 8.42 -4.74 -7.88
C ALA A 3 6.97 -4.64 -8.39
N ASN A 4 6.39 -5.76 -8.82
CA ASN A 4 4.99 -5.83 -9.20
C ASN A 4 4.11 -5.62 -7.94
N PRO A 5 3.26 -4.57 -7.89
CA PRO A 5 2.47 -4.27 -6.71
C PRO A 5 1.47 -5.39 -6.35
N ASP A 6 0.90 -6.09 -7.34
CA ASP A 6 -0.05 -7.17 -7.10
C ASP A 6 0.64 -8.38 -6.46
N ALA A 7 1.87 -8.69 -6.90
CA ALA A 7 2.68 -9.74 -6.28
C ALA A 7 3.06 -9.39 -4.83
N THR A 8 3.24 -8.10 -4.53
CA THR A 8 3.56 -7.62 -3.19
C THR A 8 2.36 -7.81 -2.25
N ASP A 9 1.15 -7.50 -2.72
CA ASP A 9 -0.09 -7.73 -1.97
C ASP A 9 -0.27 -9.23 -1.67
N VAL A 10 -0.05 -10.12 -2.65
CA VAL A 10 -0.14 -11.58 -2.47
C VAL A 10 0.82 -12.06 -1.37
N VAL A 11 2.11 -11.69 -1.44
CA VAL A 11 3.12 -12.11 -0.46
C VAL A 11 2.78 -11.62 0.94
N LYS A 12 2.33 -10.37 1.07
CA LYS A 12 1.90 -9.81 2.35
C LYS A 12 0.74 -10.61 2.96
N TRP A 13 -0.32 -10.85 2.18
CA TRP A 13 -1.49 -11.57 2.68
C TRP A 13 -1.20 -13.04 2.96
N HIS A 14 -0.32 -13.67 2.17
CA HIS A 14 0.18 -15.01 2.47
C HIS A 14 0.95 -15.04 3.79
N GLY A 15 1.83 -14.07 4.06
CA GLY A 15 2.53 -13.96 5.34
C GLY A 15 1.57 -13.84 6.53
N LEU A 16 0.51 -13.03 6.39
CA LEU A 16 -0.55 -12.95 7.40
C LEU A 16 -1.29 -14.29 7.54
N LEU A 17 -1.59 -15.00 6.46
CA LEU A 17 -2.24 -16.32 6.57
C LEU A 17 -1.38 -17.31 7.37
N VAL A 18 -0.08 -17.37 7.10
CA VAL A 18 0.88 -18.22 7.84
C VAL A 18 0.92 -17.85 9.32
N GLU A 19 0.95 -16.55 9.64
CA GLU A 19 0.89 -16.09 11.04
C GLU A 19 -0.40 -16.55 11.72
N ALA A 20 -1.56 -16.39 11.07
CA ALA A 20 -2.84 -16.81 11.65
C ALA A 20 -2.91 -18.33 11.85
N GLN A 21 -2.33 -19.11 10.94
CA GLN A 21 -2.21 -20.56 11.09
C GLN A 21 -1.41 -20.92 12.36
N SER A 22 -0.28 -20.25 12.61
CA SER A 22 0.51 -20.46 13.84
C SER A 22 -0.21 -20.05 15.13
N VAL A 23 -1.14 -19.09 15.05
CA VAL A 23 -1.96 -18.68 16.19
C VAL A 23 -3.06 -19.71 16.46
N LEU A 24 -3.67 -20.23 15.40
CA LEU A 24 -4.67 -21.29 15.51
C LEU A 24 -4.08 -22.56 16.13
N GLU A 25 -2.94 -23.01 15.63
CA GLU A 25 -2.24 -24.21 16.15
C GLU A 25 -1.96 -24.08 17.65
N ARG A 26 -1.43 -22.95 18.11
CA ARG A 26 -1.20 -22.71 19.54
C ARG A 26 -2.49 -22.69 20.36
N ALA A 27 -3.57 -22.09 19.83
CA ALA A 27 -4.84 -22.08 20.53
C ALA A 27 -5.46 -23.49 20.64
N GLU A 28 -5.30 -24.31 19.61
CA GLU A 28 -5.72 -25.71 19.61
C GLU A 28 -4.90 -26.54 20.60
N ASP A 29 -3.57 -26.37 20.62
CA ASP A 29 -2.69 -27.02 21.60
C ASP A 29 -3.06 -26.65 23.04
N ASP A 30 -3.32 -25.36 23.32
CA ASP A 30 -3.74 -24.90 24.64
C ASP A 30 -5.08 -25.53 25.07
N LEU A 31 -6.05 -25.63 24.14
CA LEU A 31 -7.34 -26.27 24.40
C LEU A 31 -7.18 -27.78 24.66
N LEU A 32 -6.38 -28.47 23.86
CA LEU A 32 -6.13 -29.90 24.03
C LEU A 32 -5.42 -30.19 25.35
N ALA A 33 -4.45 -29.37 25.73
CA ALA A 33 -3.76 -29.47 27.01
C ALA A 33 -4.72 -29.28 28.20
N ALA A 34 -5.70 -28.38 28.08
CA ALA A 34 -6.72 -28.17 29.12
C ALA A 34 -7.74 -29.32 29.22
N LEU A 35 -8.08 -29.97 28.10
CA LEU A 35 -9.02 -31.09 28.07
C LEU A 35 -8.41 -32.43 28.50
N GLN A 36 -7.09 -32.58 28.36
CA GLN A 36 -6.38 -33.84 28.63
C GLN A 36 -6.60 -34.41 30.06
N PRO A 37 -6.68 -33.61 31.14
CA PRO A 37 -6.91 -34.11 32.50
C PRO A 37 -8.35 -34.57 32.74
N GLN A 38 -9.35 -33.93 32.12
CA GLN A 38 -10.78 -34.19 32.31
C GLN A 38 -11.56 -33.99 31.00
N PRO A 39 -11.63 -35.01 30.14
CA PRO A 39 -12.23 -34.87 28.81
C PRO A 39 -13.77 -34.83 28.80
N SER A 40 -14.43 -35.15 29.92
CA SER A 40 -15.90 -35.29 29.98
C SER A 40 -16.66 -34.05 30.46
N GLU A 41 -15.98 -33.11 31.11
CA GLU A 41 -16.60 -31.90 31.67
C GLU A 41 -15.80 -30.68 31.18
N VAL A 42 -16.50 -29.71 30.60
CA VAL A 42 -15.88 -28.48 30.11
C VAL A 42 -16.25 -27.37 31.08
N ASP A 43 -15.26 -26.89 31.82
CA ASP A 43 -15.40 -25.76 32.72
C ASP A 43 -15.37 -24.40 31.99
N ASP A 44 -15.75 -23.32 32.67
CA ASP A 44 -15.78 -21.97 32.11
C ASP A 44 -14.41 -21.52 31.53
N PRO A 45 -13.26 -21.79 32.19
CA PRO A 45 -11.94 -21.56 31.60
C PRO A 45 -11.70 -22.30 30.28
N THR A 46 -12.05 -23.58 30.19
CA THR A 46 -11.90 -24.39 28.97
C THR A 46 -12.84 -23.90 27.87
N MET A 47 -14.06 -23.48 28.22
CA MET A 47 -14.94 -22.78 27.28
C MET A 47 -14.31 -21.50 26.71
N GLY A 48 -13.59 -20.74 27.54
CA GLY A 48 -12.82 -19.58 27.09
C GLY A 48 -11.71 -19.92 26.08
N LEU A 49 -11.06 -21.08 26.21
CA LEU A 49 -10.11 -21.59 25.23
C LEU A 49 -10.80 -21.97 23.91
N ALA A 50 -11.95 -22.66 23.98
CA ALA A 50 -12.73 -22.99 22.80
C ALA A 50 -13.17 -21.74 22.00
N HIS A 51 -13.58 -20.69 22.71
CA HIS A 51 -13.89 -19.40 22.06
C HIS A 51 -12.67 -18.76 21.40
N ARG A 52 -11.47 -18.89 21.99
CA ARG A 52 -10.22 -18.42 21.39
C ARG A 52 -9.87 -19.17 20.11
N VAL A 53 -10.04 -20.49 20.09
CA VAL A 53 -9.88 -21.31 18.87
C VAL A 53 -10.84 -20.83 17.78
N ASN A 54 -12.12 -20.65 18.10
CA ASN A 54 -13.12 -20.19 17.12
C ASN A 54 -12.78 -18.79 16.55
N ALA A 55 -12.27 -17.88 17.38
CA ALA A 55 -11.79 -16.58 16.94
C ALA A 55 -10.57 -16.72 16.00
N ALA A 56 -9.61 -17.60 16.33
CA ALA A 56 -8.43 -17.86 15.51
C ALA A 56 -8.80 -18.44 14.14
N VAL A 57 -9.74 -19.40 14.08
CA VAL A 57 -10.28 -19.95 12.82
C VAL A 57 -10.89 -18.85 11.97
N THR A 58 -11.72 -17.99 12.57
CA THR A 58 -12.36 -16.87 11.85
C THR A 58 -11.32 -15.95 11.19
N VAL A 59 -10.23 -15.65 11.91
CA VAL A 59 -9.13 -14.83 11.37
C VAL A 59 -8.39 -15.55 10.24
N ARG A 60 -8.07 -16.84 10.40
CA ARG A 60 -7.42 -17.66 9.37
C ARG A 60 -8.26 -17.67 8.09
N ASP A 61 -9.56 -17.92 8.21
CA ASP A 61 -10.47 -18.06 7.07
C ASP A 61 -10.66 -16.75 6.33
N GLY A 62 -10.76 -15.64 7.06
CA GLY A 62 -10.77 -14.31 6.46
C GLY A 62 -9.50 -14.04 5.63
N ARG A 63 -8.32 -14.37 6.18
CA ARG A 63 -7.04 -14.20 5.47
C ARG A 63 -6.93 -15.14 4.26
N ALA A 64 -7.35 -16.40 4.40
CA ALA A 64 -7.34 -17.38 3.32
C ALA A 64 -8.27 -16.97 2.16
N MET A 65 -9.44 -16.42 2.48
CA MET A 65 -10.38 -15.90 1.49
C MET A 65 -9.77 -14.75 0.68
N VAL A 66 -9.03 -13.83 1.33
CA VAL A 66 -8.35 -12.73 0.63
C VAL A 66 -7.23 -13.26 -0.27
N VAL A 67 -6.40 -14.19 0.21
CA VAL A 67 -5.35 -14.81 -0.60
C VAL A 67 -5.96 -15.49 -1.83
N ARG A 68 -7.06 -16.25 -1.66
CA ARG A 68 -7.77 -16.87 -2.78
C ARG A 68 -8.27 -15.84 -3.79
N TRP A 69 -8.87 -14.74 -3.34
CA TRP A 69 -9.33 -13.65 -4.20
C TRP A 69 -8.17 -12.97 -4.96
N LEU A 70 -7.01 -12.81 -4.31
CA LEU A 70 -5.82 -12.24 -4.95
C LEU A 70 -5.19 -13.17 -6.00
N LEU A 71 -5.30 -14.48 -5.83
CA LEU A 71 -4.75 -15.46 -6.78
C LEU A 71 -5.70 -15.76 -7.95
N ASP A 72 -7.01 -15.56 -7.77
CA ASP A 72 -8.00 -15.80 -8.83
C ASP A 72 -8.08 -14.59 -9.79
N PRO A 73 -7.70 -14.72 -11.07
CA PRO A 73 -7.76 -13.62 -12.04
C PRO A 73 -9.20 -13.21 -12.38
N ASP A 74 -10.17 -14.10 -12.21
CA ASP A 74 -11.59 -13.89 -12.53
C ASP A 74 -12.44 -13.60 -11.29
N ALA A 75 -11.80 -13.37 -10.15
CA ALA A 75 -12.50 -13.06 -8.91
C ALA A 75 -13.46 -11.87 -9.05
N PRO A 76 -14.68 -11.95 -8.48
CA PRO A 76 -15.65 -10.86 -8.54
C PRO A 76 -15.07 -9.52 -8.04
N GLY A 77 -15.39 -8.43 -8.76
CA GLY A 77 -14.96 -7.07 -8.44
C GLY A 77 -13.49 -6.74 -8.76
N LYS A 78 -12.67 -7.72 -9.18
CA LYS A 78 -11.25 -7.50 -9.45
C LYS A 78 -10.97 -6.72 -10.73
N LYS A 79 -11.77 -6.95 -11.77
CA LYS A 79 -11.68 -6.22 -13.06
C LYS A 79 -11.96 -4.72 -12.87
N ASP A 80 -12.95 -4.37 -12.07
CA ASP A 80 -13.28 -2.98 -11.74
C ASP A 80 -12.17 -2.32 -10.90
N LEU A 81 -11.60 -3.06 -9.95
CA LEU A 81 -10.49 -2.58 -9.13
C LEU A 81 -9.22 -2.35 -9.96
N ALA A 82 -8.92 -3.23 -10.92
CA ALA A 82 -7.84 -3.04 -11.88
C ALA A 82 -8.06 -1.80 -12.75
N ALA A 83 -9.29 -1.59 -13.25
CA ALA A 83 -9.65 -0.39 -14.00
C ALA A 83 -9.51 0.90 -13.17
N GLN A 84 -9.92 0.88 -11.90
CA GLN A 84 -9.72 1.99 -10.97
C GLN A 84 -8.24 2.26 -10.68
N ARG A 85 -7.43 1.21 -10.45
CA ARG A 85 -5.98 1.34 -10.26
C ARG A 85 -5.32 1.96 -11.49
N LEU A 86 -5.69 1.51 -12.69
CA LEU A 86 -5.22 2.11 -13.95
C LEU A 86 -5.65 3.57 -14.10
N ALA A 87 -6.88 3.92 -13.73
CA ALA A 87 -7.36 5.31 -13.76
C ALA A 87 -6.56 6.24 -12.82
N ARG A 88 -6.06 5.73 -11.69
CA ARG A 88 -5.17 6.48 -10.78
C ARG A 88 -3.76 6.68 -11.34
N LEU A 89 -3.30 5.77 -12.20
CA LEU A 89 -1.99 5.85 -12.85
C LEU A 89 -2.01 6.72 -14.11
N ARG A 90 -3.20 6.99 -14.68
CA ARG A 90 -3.32 7.96 -15.78
C ARG A 90 -2.93 9.35 -15.27
N PRO A 91 -2.07 10.09 -16.00
CA PRO A 91 -1.78 11.48 -15.68
C PRO A 91 -3.09 12.25 -15.56
N ARG A 92 -3.30 12.90 -14.41
CA ARG A 92 -4.46 13.76 -14.22
C ARG A 92 -4.26 14.99 -15.10
N SER A 93 -4.75 14.94 -16.33
CA SER A 93 -4.91 16.12 -17.18
C SER A 93 -5.97 17.01 -16.52
N GLY A 94 -5.53 17.82 -15.56
CA GLY A 94 -6.30 18.95 -15.06
C GLY A 94 -6.40 20.03 -16.14
N PRO A 95 -7.39 20.94 -16.06
CA PRO A 95 -7.45 22.07 -16.96
C PRO A 95 -6.13 22.85 -16.87
N ALA A 96 -5.44 22.96 -17.99
CA ALA A 96 -4.19 23.70 -18.08
C ALA A 96 -4.50 25.18 -17.85
N VAL A 97 -4.17 25.69 -16.66
CA VAL A 97 -4.19 27.14 -16.39
C VAL A 97 -3.11 27.75 -17.27
N GLN A 98 -3.51 28.52 -18.28
CA GLN A 98 -2.55 29.25 -19.10
C GLN A 98 -1.90 30.33 -18.23
N THR A 99 -0.62 30.15 -17.90
CA THR A 99 0.17 31.18 -17.22
C THR A 99 0.70 32.14 -18.27
N SER A 100 0.26 33.40 -18.22
CA SER A 100 0.83 34.48 -19.01
C SER A 100 2.32 34.66 -18.70
N THR A 101 3.13 34.94 -19.71
CA THR A 101 4.58 35.14 -19.56
C THR A 101 4.89 36.35 -18.66
N PRO A 102 5.87 36.25 -17.73
CA PRO A 102 6.23 37.36 -16.85
C PRO A 102 6.71 38.59 -17.64
N HIS A 103 6.21 39.79 -17.26
CA HIS A 103 6.63 41.04 -17.86
C HIS A 103 8.04 41.43 -17.36
N ARG A 104 8.98 41.60 -18.30
CA ARG A 104 10.36 42.01 -17.99
C ARG A 104 10.43 43.55 -17.91
N PRO A 105 10.88 44.14 -16.78
CA PRO A 105 11.06 45.58 -16.71
C PRO A 105 12.17 46.05 -17.67
N ALA A 106 11.94 47.22 -18.29
CA ALA A 106 12.88 47.85 -19.21
C ALA A 106 14.20 48.22 -18.51
N GLY A 107 15.32 47.89 -19.18
CA GLY A 107 16.66 48.01 -18.63
C GLY A 107 17.08 49.43 -18.29
N THR A 108 17.86 49.56 -17.22
CA THR A 108 18.59 50.77 -16.82
C THR A 108 19.59 51.16 -17.92
N PRO A 109 19.69 52.45 -18.31
CA PRO A 109 20.65 52.86 -19.34
C PRO A 109 22.09 52.71 -18.81
N ALA A 110 22.96 52.12 -19.62
CA ALA A 110 24.39 52.02 -19.31
C ALA A 110 25.05 53.41 -19.32
N PRO A 111 25.99 53.72 -18.39
CA PRO A 111 26.69 54.99 -18.40
C PRO A 111 27.65 55.06 -19.60
N ALA A 112 27.61 56.20 -20.30
CA ALA A 112 28.42 56.48 -21.47
C ALA A 112 29.92 56.50 -21.10
N SER A 113 30.69 55.58 -21.70
CA SER A 113 32.15 55.62 -21.72
C SER A 113 32.60 56.75 -22.67
N THR A 114 33.12 57.84 -22.09
CA THR A 114 33.75 58.93 -22.82
C THR A 114 35.14 58.52 -23.30
N TRP A 115 35.22 57.97 -24.51
CA TRP A 115 36.50 57.74 -25.19
C TRP A 115 36.87 58.97 -26.04
N ARG A 116 37.94 59.66 -25.65
CA ARG A 116 38.50 60.83 -26.34
C ARG A 116 39.63 60.35 -27.28
N PRO A 117 39.56 60.58 -28.59
CA PRO A 117 40.66 60.24 -29.49
C PRO A 117 41.71 61.34 -29.47
N ALA A 118 42.97 60.99 -29.23
CA ALA A 118 44.11 61.82 -29.54
C ALA A 118 44.73 61.33 -30.84
N ARG A 119 44.72 62.17 -31.89
CA ARG A 119 45.71 62.11 -32.97
C ARG A 119 45.92 63.49 -33.56
N SER A 120 47.10 64.03 -33.28
CA SER A 120 47.64 65.24 -33.86
C SER A 120 48.19 64.98 -35.27
N ALA A 121 48.34 66.09 -35.98
CA ALA A 121 48.65 66.27 -37.39
C ALA A 121 50.01 65.74 -37.88
N ARG A 122 49.98 65.36 -39.17
CA ARG A 122 50.89 65.61 -40.30
C ARG A 122 52.40 65.68 -40.07
#